data_AF-A0A432GT14-F1
#
_entry.id   AF-A0A432GT14-F1
#
_cell.length_a   1.000
_cell.length_b   1.000
_cell.length_c   1.000
_cell.angle_alpha   90.00
_cell.angle_beta   90.00
_cell.angle_gamma   90.00
#
_symmetry.space_group_name_H-M   'P 1'
#
loop_
_entity.id
_entity.type
_entity.pdbx_description
1 polymer ?
#
loop_
_entity_poly.entity_id
_entity_poly.type
_entity_poly.pdbx_seq_one_letter_code
_entity_poly.pdbx_strand_id
1 'polypeptide(L)'
;MRVRIPAGMFLVSSAALMYEISLSRLLAIELWNHYAFLIISGALLGYGAAGAFRLSSSRRIPPLLPVLCFSLLLIPLFLLSSHLPFDPVLMALDPRHGVWLLLIFLLLAFPFFLAGLTLNLLLEAYTEHAHFLYASDLIGAACGCAGFFLTAPWLTEIEGLGIPALLAACSSLCLASGKKQNILALATLLTLFCGSFWLGKLELRISDYKNLPHALRYPGSKLLETQRDASVRIDWLETPLARFAPGLSLEFRGSLPDQLGLTLDADGLTGVAPLVPDSLGSYLRHLPEWVLYFKQSPPENVLILNTLGGQQALAAVEAGTSSVLVQTPFPLLKEKLAENNYFPQIEFRAIEARALLAEACPEPCQKAEPNFDRILVAIESSAPVGSTGMDPLKTDQLMTLEGMQA
;
A
#
# COMPACT_ATOMS: atom_id res chain seq x y z
N MET A 1 4.11 -39.42 -8.29
CA MET A 1 4.41 -38.40 -7.27
C MET A 1 3.36 -38.44 -6.15
N ARG A 2 3.72 -38.33 -4.86
CA ARG A 2 2.72 -38.24 -3.76
C ARG A 2 2.04 -36.87 -3.82
N VAL A 3 0.72 -36.79 -3.64
CA VAL A 3 -0.08 -35.53 -3.63
C VAL A 3 0.50 -34.45 -2.70
N ARG A 4 1.21 -34.88 -1.65
CA ARG A 4 1.88 -33.98 -0.70
C ARG A 4 2.99 -33.11 -1.34
N ILE A 5 3.65 -33.55 -2.41
CA ILE A 5 4.75 -32.77 -3.02
C ILE A 5 4.22 -31.56 -3.80
N PRO A 6 3.28 -31.71 -4.76
CA PRO A 6 2.64 -30.56 -5.41
C PRO A 6 1.97 -29.60 -4.42
N ALA A 7 1.32 -30.12 -3.37
CA ALA A 7 0.73 -29.30 -2.31
C ALA A 7 1.79 -28.50 -1.53
N GLY A 8 2.95 -29.10 -1.25
CA GLY A 8 4.08 -28.38 -0.65
C GLY A 8 4.60 -27.27 -1.55
N MET A 9 4.75 -27.53 -2.85
CA MET A 9 5.16 -26.53 -3.85
C MET A 9 4.15 -25.38 -3.93
N PHE A 10 2.85 -25.69 -4.02
CA PHE A 10 1.78 -24.70 -4.01
C PHE A 10 1.86 -23.78 -2.77
N LEU A 11 1.98 -24.36 -1.58
CA LEU A 11 1.97 -23.60 -0.32
C LEU A 11 3.20 -22.73 -0.12
N VAL A 12 4.41 -23.19 -0.49
CA VAL A 12 5.62 -22.37 -0.37
C VAL A 12 5.62 -21.21 -1.38
N SER A 13 5.06 -21.44 -2.57
CA SER A 13 4.94 -20.40 -3.61
C SER A 13 3.89 -19.36 -3.22
N SER A 14 2.76 -19.81 -2.69
CA SER A 14 1.73 -18.95 -2.10
C SER A 14 2.28 -18.10 -0.95
N ALA A 15 3.04 -18.72 -0.04
CA ALA A 15 3.69 -18.02 1.06
C ALA A 15 4.71 -16.98 0.58
N ALA A 16 5.55 -17.32 -0.40
CA ALA A 16 6.58 -16.42 -0.90
C ALA A 16 6.00 -15.19 -1.60
N LEU A 17 5.02 -15.37 -2.49
CA LEU A 17 4.38 -14.25 -3.18
C LEU A 17 3.56 -13.38 -2.23
N MET A 18 2.84 -13.99 -1.28
CA MET A 18 2.12 -13.22 -0.27
C MET A 18 3.11 -12.41 0.60
N TYR A 19 4.25 -12.99 0.98
CA TYR A 19 5.30 -12.30 1.71
C TYR A 19 5.91 -11.13 0.89
N GLU A 20 6.11 -11.29 -0.41
CA GLU A 20 6.60 -10.24 -1.31
C GLU A 20 5.66 -9.02 -1.34
N ILE A 21 4.36 -9.26 -1.46
CA ILE A 21 3.36 -8.18 -1.48
C ILE A 21 3.26 -7.54 -0.09
N SER A 22 3.24 -8.33 0.98
CA SER A 22 3.22 -7.81 2.35
C SER A 22 4.44 -6.94 2.65
N LEU A 23 5.66 -7.36 2.27
CA LEU A 23 6.87 -6.57 2.44
C LEU A 23 6.82 -5.25 1.65
N SER A 24 6.29 -5.29 0.42
CA SER A 24 6.15 -4.09 -0.40
C SER A 24 5.26 -3.04 0.29
N ARG A 25 4.16 -3.47 0.93
CA ARG A 25 3.27 -2.60 1.70
C ARG A 25 3.88 -2.16 3.03
N LEU A 26 4.57 -3.04 3.75
CA LEU A 26 5.27 -2.70 4.99
C LEU A 26 6.32 -1.62 4.76
N LEU A 27 7.16 -1.75 3.71
CA LEU A 27 8.16 -0.73 3.38
C LEU A 27 7.54 0.57 2.86
N ALA A 28 6.40 0.52 2.18
CA ALA A 28 5.66 1.73 1.81
C ALA A 28 5.25 2.54 3.06
N ILE A 29 4.80 1.85 4.12
CA ILE A 29 4.34 2.46 5.38
C ILE A 29 5.52 2.83 6.30
N GLU A 30 6.56 2.01 6.40
CA GLU A 30 7.75 2.29 7.23
C GLU A 30 8.64 3.40 6.63
N LEU A 31 8.87 3.34 5.31
CA LEU A 31 9.76 4.25 4.56
C LEU A 31 9.00 5.03 3.48
N TRP A 32 9.09 4.67 2.22
CA TRP A 32 8.35 5.33 1.14
C TRP A 32 8.08 4.31 0.04
N ASN A 33 7.03 4.53 -0.75
CA ASN A 33 6.63 3.66 -1.86
C ASN A 33 7.78 3.35 -2.83
N HIS A 34 8.77 4.23 -2.97
CA HIS A 34 9.94 4.01 -3.83
C HIS A 34 10.83 2.84 -3.38
N TYR A 35 10.82 2.49 -2.09
CA TYR A 35 11.59 1.36 -1.57
C TYR A 35 10.88 0.02 -1.77
N ALA A 36 9.59 0.02 -2.11
CA ALA A 36 8.85 -1.21 -2.43
C ALA A 36 9.44 -1.93 -3.66
N PHE A 37 9.97 -1.20 -4.65
CA PHE A 37 10.63 -1.80 -5.82
C PHE A 37 11.88 -2.62 -5.47
N LEU A 38 12.51 -2.36 -4.31
CA LEU A 38 13.62 -3.17 -3.83
C LEU A 38 13.17 -4.58 -3.47
N ILE A 39 11.91 -4.77 -3.07
CA ILE A 39 11.42 -6.10 -2.68
C ILE A 39 11.40 -7.05 -3.87
N ILE A 40 10.88 -6.62 -5.03
CA ILE A 40 10.87 -7.44 -6.25
C ILE A 40 12.31 -7.80 -6.65
N SER A 41 13.21 -6.83 -6.62
CA SER A 41 14.63 -7.05 -6.91
C SER A 41 15.29 -8.00 -5.91
N GLY A 42 14.91 -7.92 -4.63
CA GLY A 42 15.38 -8.78 -3.55
C GLY A 42 14.85 -10.20 -3.66
N ALA A 43 13.60 -10.37 -4.07
CA ALA A 43 13.01 -11.67 -4.37
C ALA A 43 13.77 -12.34 -5.52
N LEU A 44 13.94 -11.64 -6.65
CA LEU A 44 14.71 -12.14 -7.81
C LEU A 44 16.15 -12.49 -7.42
N LEU A 45 16.81 -11.65 -6.62
CA LEU A 45 18.15 -11.94 -6.10
C LEU A 45 18.16 -13.20 -5.23
N GLY A 46 17.20 -13.35 -4.32
CA GLY A 46 17.07 -14.52 -3.45
C GLY A 46 16.88 -15.81 -4.26
N TYR A 47 15.93 -15.83 -5.19
CA TYR A 47 15.68 -16.97 -6.08
C TYR A 47 16.90 -17.29 -6.96
N GLY A 48 17.53 -16.26 -7.55
CA GLY A 48 18.72 -16.41 -8.38
C GLY A 48 19.92 -16.95 -7.59
N ALA A 49 20.17 -16.41 -6.40
CA ALA A 49 21.22 -16.88 -5.50
C ALA A 49 20.97 -18.33 -5.05
N ALA A 50 19.71 -18.72 -4.82
CA ALA A 50 19.36 -20.10 -4.48
C ALA A 50 19.67 -21.07 -5.63
N GLY A 51 19.38 -20.67 -6.88
CA GLY A 51 19.75 -21.43 -8.07
C GLY A 51 21.26 -21.56 -8.24
N ALA A 52 21.99 -20.45 -8.12
CA ALA A 52 23.45 -20.43 -8.21
C ALA A 52 24.11 -21.28 -7.11
N PHE A 53 23.63 -21.18 -5.87
CA PHE A 53 24.09 -22.02 -4.76
C PHE A 53 23.85 -23.50 -5.06
N ARG A 54 22.67 -23.85 -5.58
CA ARG A 54 22.35 -25.23 -5.88
C ARG A 54 23.19 -25.80 -7.03
N LEU A 55 23.50 -25.00 -8.04
CA LEU A 55 24.39 -25.36 -9.14
C LEU A 55 25.84 -25.60 -8.66
N SER A 56 26.32 -24.76 -7.74
CA SER A 56 27.70 -24.86 -7.22
C SER A 56 27.88 -25.92 -6.13
N SER A 57 26.81 -26.31 -5.42
CA SER A 57 26.89 -27.18 -4.25
C SER A 57 26.13 -28.48 -4.49
N SER A 58 26.84 -29.60 -4.51
CA SER A 58 26.26 -30.95 -4.63
C SER A 58 25.74 -31.52 -3.31
N ARG A 59 25.72 -30.71 -2.23
CA ARG A 59 25.25 -31.16 -0.91
C ARG A 59 23.80 -31.64 -1.00
N ARG A 60 23.51 -32.78 -0.37
CA ARG A 60 22.15 -33.30 -0.25
C ARG A 60 21.44 -32.55 0.87
N ILE A 61 20.53 -31.66 0.50
CA ILE A 61 19.70 -30.89 1.43
C ILE A 61 18.26 -31.40 1.31
N PRO A 62 17.60 -31.83 2.39
CA PRO A 62 16.19 -32.19 2.33
C PRO A 62 15.35 -30.93 2.10
N PRO A 63 14.36 -30.93 1.17
CA PRO A 63 13.51 -29.75 0.89
C PRO A 63 12.79 -29.19 2.13
N LEU A 64 12.55 -30.03 3.13
CA LEU A 64 11.97 -29.64 4.42
C LEU A 64 12.80 -28.56 5.15
N LEU A 65 14.13 -28.63 5.09
CA LEU A 65 15.00 -27.74 5.85
C LEU A 65 14.86 -26.27 5.42
N PRO A 66 15.03 -25.90 4.13
CA PRO A 66 14.90 -24.51 3.72
C PRO A 66 13.49 -23.97 3.93
N VAL A 67 12.43 -24.74 3.70
CA VAL A 67 11.05 -24.26 3.95
C VAL A 67 10.74 -24.06 5.44
N LEU A 68 11.28 -24.90 6.33
CA LEU A 68 11.20 -24.67 7.78
C LEU A 68 11.98 -23.43 8.21
N CYS A 69 13.17 -23.22 7.65
CA CYS A 69 13.92 -21.99 7.90
C CYS A 69 13.18 -20.77 7.37
N PHE A 70 12.53 -20.88 6.20
CA PHE A 70 11.74 -19.80 5.62
C PHE A 70 10.58 -19.41 6.55
N SER A 71 9.79 -20.37 7.01
CA SER A 71 8.66 -20.11 7.92
C SER A 71 9.08 -19.48 9.25
N LEU A 72 10.25 -19.86 9.78
CA LEU A 72 10.76 -19.34 11.05
C LEU A 72 11.47 -17.99 10.93
N LEU A 73 12.12 -17.70 9.80
CA LEU A 73 13.00 -16.53 9.66
C LEU A 73 12.35 -15.33 8.98
N LEU A 74 11.24 -15.49 8.25
CA LEU A 74 10.64 -14.38 7.50
C LEU A 74 10.21 -13.21 8.40
N ILE A 75 9.64 -13.48 9.59
CA ILE A 75 9.23 -12.43 10.54
C ILE A 75 10.43 -11.85 11.28
N PRO A 76 11.32 -12.66 11.93
CA PRO A 76 12.46 -12.10 12.65
C PRO A 76 13.41 -11.28 11.77
N LEU A 77 13.62 -11.68 10.51
CA LEU A 77 14.48 -10.93 9.59
C LEU A 77 13.85 -9.61 9.16
N PHE A 78 12.52 -9.58 8.96
CA PHE A 78 11.80 -8.32 8.76
C PHE A 78 11.94 -7.41 9.98
N LEU A 79 11.62 -7.90 11.18
CA LEU A 79 11.73 -7.09 12.41
C LEU A 79 13.17 -6.58 12.62
N LEU A 80 14.17 -7.42 12.41
CA LEU A 80 15.57 -7.03 12.49
C LEU A 80 15.90 -5.92 11.48
N SER A 81 15.37 -6.02 10.25
CA SER A 81 15.57 -4.99 9.23
C SER A 81 14.98 -3.63 9.63
N SER A 82 13.77 -3.61 10.24
CA SER A 82 13.12 -2.39 10.74
C SER A 82 13.84 -1.76 11.96
N HIS A 83 14.68 -2.52 12.65
CA HIS A 83 15.50 -2.02 13.76
C HIS A 83 16.84 -1.42 13.31
N LEU A 84 17.27 -1.64 12.07
CA LEU A 84 18.52 -1.05 11.57
C LEU A 84 18.41 0.49 11.51
N PRO A 85 19.48 1.23 11.86
CA PRO A 85 19.47 2.69 11.90
C PRO A 85 19.64 3.25 10.49
N PHE A 86 18.61 3.08 9.66
CA PHE A 86 18.58 3.59 8.29
C PHE A 86 17.60 4.77 8.18
N ASP A 87 18.13 5.94 7.88
CA ASP A 87 17.36 7.13 7.51
C ASP A 87 17.65 7.53 6.05
N PRO A 88 16.65 7.46 5.15
CA PRO A 88 16.79 7.91 3.76
C PRO A 88 17.30 9.34 3.60
N VAL A 89 16.89 10.24 4.49
CA VAL A 89 17.27 11.67 4.45
C VAL A 89 18.78 11.84 4.64
N LEU A 90 19.42 10.98 5.45
CA LEU A 90 20.85 11.05 5.72
C LEU A 90 21.70 10.38 4.64
N MET A 91 21.09 9.64 3.70
CA MET A 91 21.83 8.91 2.66
C MET A 91 22.65 9.83 1.76
N ALA A 92 22.17 11.05 1.49
CA ALA A 92 22.90 12.04 0.71
C ALA A 92 24.12 12.63 1.45
N LEU A 93 24.13 12.56 2.79
CA LEU A 93 25.12 13.20 3.65
C LEU A 93 26.13 12.21 4.26
N ASP A 94 25.71 10.97 4.54
CA ASP A 94 26.53 9.92 5.15
C ASP A 94 26.44 8.60 4.37
N PRO A 95 27.51 8.21 3.64
CA PRO A 95 27.58 6.96 2.87
C PRO A 95 27.34 5.68 3.68
N ARG A 96 27.49 5.72 5.01
CA ARG A 96 27.22 4.56 5.88
C ARG A 96 25.77 4.09 5.77
N HIS A 97 24.84 4.99 5.46
CA HIS A 97 23.43 4.66 5.21
C HIS A 97 23.25 3.76 3.99
N GLY A 98 24.15 3.82 3.00
CA GLY A 98 24.17 2.87 1.88
C GLY A 98 24.49 1.44 2.32
N VAL A 99 25.36 1.27 3.33
CA VAL A 99 25.66 -0.05 3.91
C VAL A 99 24.46 -0.58 4.69
N TRP A 100 23.78 0.27 5.47
CA TRP A 100 22.54 -0.11 6.15
C TRP A 100 21.45 -0.53 5.18
N LEU A 101 21.26 0.22 4.08
CA LEU A 101 20.32 -0.14 3.03
C LEU A 101 20.66 -1.49 2.39
N LEU A 102 21.94 -1.74 2.10
CA LEU A 102 22.39 -3.04 1.59
C LEU A 102 22.10 -4.17 2.58
N LEU A 103 22.32 -3.95 3.89
CA LEU A 103 22.01 -4.93 4.92
C LEU A 103 20.51 -5.21 5.03
N ILE A 104 19.67 -4.17 5.01
CA ILE A 104 18.20 -4.30 4.96
C ILE A 104 17.82 -5.15 3.73
N PHE A 105 18.33 -4.79 2.56
CA PHE A 105 18.06 -5.50 1.31
C PHE A 105 18.46 -6.98 1.38
N LEU A 106 19.63 -7.30 1.92
CA LEU A 106 20.09 -8.69 2.08
C LEU A 106 19.26 -9.47 3.11
N LEU A 107 18.88 -8.85 4.22
CA LEU A 107 18.02 -9.46 5.25
C LEU A 107 16.65 -9.82 4.66
N LEU A 108 16.05 -8.92 3.87
CA LEU A 108 14.75 -9.14 3.24
C LEU A 108 14.84 -10.10 2.04
N ALA A 109 15.98 -10.18 1.34
CA ALA A 109 16.19 -11.15 0.26
C ALA A 109 16.40 -12.59 0.76
N PHE A 110 16.91 -12.77 1.98
CA PHE A 110 17.27 -14.09 2.50
C PHE A 110 16.09 -15.08 2.66
N PRO A 111 14.88 -14.67 3.13
CA PRO A 111 13.69 -15.52 3.08
C PRO A 111 13.38 -16.03 1.66
N PHE A 112 13.50 -15.19 0.63
CA PHE A 112 13.29 -15.61 -0.77
C PHE A 112 14.35 -16.59 -1.25
N PHE A 113 15.59 -16.47 -0.78
CA PHE A 113 16.61 -17.50 -1.01
C PHE A 113 16.19 -18.87 -0.46
N LEU A 114 15.58 -18.92 0.73
CA LEU A 114 15.11 -20.18 1.33
C LEU A 114 13.88 -20.75 0.58
N ALA A 115 12.93 -19.89 0.20
CA ALA A 115 11.81 -20.29 -0.64
C ALA A 115 12.31 -20.85 -2.00
N GLY A 116 13.18 -20.10 -2.68
CA GLY A 116 13.79 -20.51 -3.95
C GLY A 116 14.61 -21.79 -3.87
N LEU A 117 15.36 -21.98 -2.78
CA LEU A 117 16.12 -23.21 -2.58
C LEU A 117 15.17 -24.42 -2.43
N THR A 118 14.04 -24.24 -1.77
CA THR A 118 12.99 -25.26 -1.67
C THR A 118 12.45 -25.62 -3.05
N LEU A 119 12.07 -24.64 -3.87
CA LEU A 119 11.54 -24.86 -5.22
C LEU A 119 12.55 -25.58 -6.12
N ASN A 120 13.81 -25.11 -6.12
CA ASN A 120 14.89 -25.72 -6.91
C ASN A 120 15.11 -27.19 -6.52
N LEU A 121 15.14 -27.50 -5.22
CA LEU A 121 15.31 -28.88 -4.74
C LEU A 121 14.13 -29.79 -5.13
N LEU A 122 12.89 -29.26 -5.15
CA LEU A 122 11.72 -30.03 -5.58
C LEU A 122 11.73 -30.31 -7.08
N LEU A 123 12.07 -29.31 -7.90
CA LEU A 123 12.17 -29.47 -9.36
C LEU A 123 13.29 -30.43 -9.74
N GLU A 124 14.44 -30.36 -9.06
CA GLU A 124 15.55 -31.28 -9.28
C GLU A 124 15.22 -32.71 -8.85
N ALA A 125 14.51 -32.89 -7.72
CA ALA A 125 14.15 -34.22 -7.24
C ALA A 125 13.09 -34.92 -8.12
N TYR A 126 12.30 -34.16 -8.89
CA TYR A 126 11.16 -34.66 -9.65
C TYR A 126 11.10 -34.12 -11.08
N THR A 127 12.22 -34.18 -11.80
CA THR A 127 12.37 -33.68 -13.19
C THR A 127 11.31 -34.22 -14.15
N GLU A 128 10.96 -35.51 -14.06
CA GLU A 128 9.93 -36.14 -14.90
C GLU A 128 8.53 -35.52 -14.74
N HIS A 129 8.25 -34.90 -13.59
CA HIS A 129 6.95 -34.30 -13.26
C HIS A 129 7.04 -32.77 -13.12
N ALA A 130 8.09 -32.15 -13.67
CA ALA A 130 8.36 -30.72 -13.51
C ALA A 130 7.19 -29.84 -13.97
N HIS A 131 6.48 -30.21 -15.03
CA HIS A 131 5.31 -29.47 -15.53
C HIS A 131 4.17 -29.37 -14.50
N PHE A 132 3.89 -30.45 -13.76
CA PHE A 132 2.88 -30.42 -12.68
C PHE A 132 3.33 -29.59 -11.48
N LEU A 133 4.61 -29.67 -11.13
CA LEU A 133 5.18 -28.85 -10.07
C LEU A 133 5.14 -27.37 -10.42
N TYR A 134 5.51 -27.03 -11.65
CA TYR A 134 5.45 -25.67 -12.17
C TYR A 134 4.01 -25.14 -12.21
N ALA A 135 3.03 -25.95 -12.63
CA ALA A 135 1.63 -25.59 -12.54
C ALA A 135 1.19 -25.32 -11.08
N SER A 136 1.65 -26.15 -10.13
CA SER A 136 1.33 -25.97 -8.71
C SER A 136 1.95 -24.71 -8.11
N ASP A 137 3.18 -24.38 -8.53
CA ASP A 137 3.88 -23.13 -8.18
C ASP A 137 3.12 -21.90 -8.69
N LEU A 138 2.74 -21.86 -9.97
CA LEU A 138 1.98 -20.75 -10.55
C LEU A 138 0.61 -20.55 -9.90
N ILE A 139 -0.15 -21.62 -9.68
CA ILE A 139 -1.46 -21.53 -9.02
C ILE A 139 -1.26 -21.11 -7.55
N GLY A 140 -0.22 -21.62 -6.89
CA GLY A 140 0.15 -21.24 -5.52
C GLY A 140 0.44 -19.75 -5.40
N ALA A 141 1.31 -19.24 -6.28
CA ALA A 141 1.64 -17.83 -6.40
C ALA A 141 0.38 -16.97 -6.59
N ALA A 142 -0.48 -17.31 -7.55
CA ALA A 142 -1.74 -16.60 -7.80
C ALA A 142 -2.67 -16.59 -6.57
N CYS A 143 -2.81 -17.73 -5.88
CA CYS A 143 -3.58 -17.82 -4.64
C CYS A 143 -2.95 -17.02 -3.49
N GLY A 144 -1.61 -16.94 -3.42
CA GLY A 144 -0.89 -16.08 -2.47
C GLY A 144 -1.21 -14.60 -2.68
N CYS A 145 -1.18 -14.15 -3.94
CA CYS A 145 -1.57 -12.79 -4.31
C CYS A 145 -3.02 -12.49 -3.92
N ALA A 146 -3.97 -13.35 -4.31
CA ALA A 146 -5.37 -13.18 -3.94
C ALA A 146 -5.59 -13.23 -2.42
N GLY A 147 -4.89 -14.12 -1.73
CA GLY A 147 -4.93 -14.27 -0.27
C GLY A 147 -4.51 -13.00 0.46
N PHE A 148 -3.52 -12.26 -0.06
CA PHE A 148 -3.14 -10.95 0.46
C PHE A 148 -4.32 -9.95 0.44
N PHE A 149 -4.94 -9.73 -0.72
CA PHE A 149 -6.04 -8.78 -0.84
C PHE A 149 -7.26 -9.14 0.01
N LEU A 150 -7.54 -10.44 0.19
CA LEU A 150 -8.64 -10.90 1.03
C LEU A 150 -8.39 -10.70 2.53
N THR A 151 -7.13 -10.71 2.97
CA THR A 151 -6.77 -10.71 4.40
C THR A 151 -6.28 -9.35 4.90
N ALA A 152 -5.70 -8.51 4.02
CA ALA A 152 -5.12 -7.23 4.39
C ALA A 152 -6.08 -6.25 5.12
N PRO A 153 -7.39 -6.15 4.77
CA PRO A 153 -8.30 -5.25 5.49
C PRO A 153 -8.58 -5.64 6.94
N TRP A 154 -8.35 -6.91 7.30
CA TRP A 154 -8.77 -7.49 8.58
C TRP A 154 -7.64 -7.60 9.61
N LEU A 155 -6.39 -7.47 9.16
CA LEU A 155 -5.21 -7.71 9.98
C LEU A 155 -4.37 -6.44 10.09
N THR A 156 -3.63 -6.34 11.18
CA THR A 156 -2.57 -5.33 11.28
C THR A 156 -1.41 -5.68 10.35
N GLU A 157 -0.57 -4.70 10.04
CA GLU A 157 0.48 -4.80 9.02
C GLU A 157 1.48 -5.94 9.34
N ILE A 158 1.91 -6.05 10.60
CA ILE A 158 2.84 -7.10 11.06
C ILE A 158 2.12 -8.45 11.22
N GLU A 159 0.86 -8.45 11.70
CA GLU A 159 0.05 -9.65 11.83
C GLU A 159 -0.20 -10.33 10.48
N GLY A 160 -0.31 -9.54 9.40
CA GLY A 160 -0.39 -10.04 8.03
C GLY A 160 0.77 -10.97 7.63
N LEU A 161 1.98 -10.78 8.19
CA LEU A 161 3.12 -11.67 7.97
C LEU A 161 2.96 -13.06 8.62
N GLY A 162 2.02 -13.20 9.56
CA GLY A 162 1.66 -14.49 10.15
C GLY A 162 1.12 -15.47 9.12
N ILE A 163 0.34 -15.00 8.14
CA ILE A 163 -0.26 -15.87 7.11
C ILE A 163 0.81 -16.55 6.23
N PRO A 164 1.75 -15.84 5.57
CA PRO A 164 2.79 -16.49 4.79
C PRO A 164 3.68 -17.41 5.65
N ALA A 165 3.92 -17.08 6.93
CA ALA A 165 4.64 -17.97 7.85
C ALA A 165 3.88 -19.29 8.10
N LEU A 166 2.56 -19.22 8.30
CA LEU A 166 1.70 -20.40 8.47
C LEU A 166 1.61 -21.22 7.18
N LEU A 167 1.50 -20.59 6.02
CA LEU A 167 1.51 -21.27 4.71
C LEU A 167 2.83 -22.01 4.48
N ALA A 168 3.97 -21.37 4.78
CA ALA A 168 5.28 -22.00 4.71
C ALA A 168 5.42 -23.17 5.72
N ALA A 169 4.89 -23.02 6.94
CA ALA A 169 4.87 -24.10 7.92
C ALA A 169 3.99 -25.28 7.47
N CYS A 170 2.83 -25.02 6.87
CA CYS A 170 1.99 -26.05 6.25
C CYS A 170 2.71 -26.74 5.09
N SER A 171 3.45 -26.00 4.25
CA SER A 171 4.31 -26.57 3.21
C SER A 171 5.35 -27.52 3.80
N SER A 172 6.00 -27.12 4.91
CA SER A 172 6.94 -27.98 5.61
C SER A 172 6.31 -29.31 6.07
N LEU A 173 5.07 -29.26 6.56
CA LEU A 173 4.33 -30.46 6.95
C LEU A 173 4.01 -31.34 5.73
N CYS A 174 3.73 -30.78 4.56
CA CYS A 174 3.56 -31.53 3.32
C CYS A 174 4.86 -32.23 2.87
N LEU A 175 6.00 -31.55 2.98
CA LEU A 175 7.30 -32.04 2.52
C LEU A 175 8.02 -32.99 3.51
N ALA A 176 7.52 -33.11 4.73
CA ALA A 176 8.06 -34.02 5.75
C ALA A 176 7.86 -35.51 5.38
N SER A 177 8.95 -36.28 5.44
CA SER A 177 8.99 -37.68 4.97
C SER A 177 9.04 -38.73 6.09
N GLY A 178 9.23 -38.33 7.36
CA GLY A 178 9.29 -39.25 8.51
C GLY A 178 8.60 -38.71 9.77
N LYS A 179 8.35 -39.59 10.76
CA LYS A 179 7.65 -39.22 12.02
C LYS A 179 8.31 -38.05 12.76
N LYS A 180 9.64 -38.07 12.92
CA LYS A 180 10.39 -36.98 13.58
C LYS A 180 10.23 -35.64 12.85
N GLN A 181 10.25 -35.66 11.52
CA GLN A 181 10.08 -34.47 10.68
C GLN A 181 8.65 -33.93 10.74
N ASN A 182 7.64 -34.81 10.73
CA ASN A 182 6.25 -34.40 10.90
C ASN A 182 6.03 -33.76 12.28
N ILE A 183 6.61 -34.32 13.34
CA ILE A 183 6.52 -33.74 14.70
C ILE A 183 7.16 -32.36 14.72
N LEU A 184 8.35 -32.20 14.11
CA LEU A 184 9.02 -30.90 14.01
C LEU A 184 8.16 -29.88 13.24
N ALA A 185 7.68 -30.24 12.05
CA ALA A 185 6.84 -29.38 11.21
C ALA A 185 5.52 -28.98 11.91
N LEU A 186 4.91 -29.93 12.62
CA LEU A 186 3.70 -29.67 13.40
C LEU A 186 3.98 -28.77 14.59
N ALA A 187 5.09 -28.99 15.30
CA ALA A 187 5.52 -28.12 16.39
C ALA A 187 5.81 -26.69 15.90
N THR A 188 6.48 -26.53 14.74
CA THR A 188 6.69 -25.20 14.13
C THR A 188 5.38 -24.55 13.70
N LEU A 189 4.43 -25.31 13.15
CA LEU A 189 3.11 -24.78 12.79
C LEU A 189 2.34 -24.30 14.02
N LEU A 190 2.29 -25.10 15.08
CA LEU A 190 1.59 -24.75 16.31
C LEU A 190 2.24 -23.56 17.03
N THR A 191 3.57 -23.49 17.06
CA THR A 191 4.28 -22.36 17.67
C THR A 191 4.07 -21.07 16.89
N LEU A 192 4.10 -21.10 15.56
CA LEU A 192 3.79 -19.93 14.73
C LEU A 192 2.31 -19.53 14.85
N PHE A 193 1.39 -20.49 14.93
CA PHE A 193 -0.04 -20.22 15.14
C PHE A 193 -0.32 -19.60 16.50
N CYS A 194 0.32 -20.07 17.57
CA CYS A 194 0.22 -19.41 18.88
C CYS A 194 0.92 -18.04 18.88
N GLY A 195 2.03 -17.91 18.17
CA GLY A 195 2.79 -16.67 18.04
C GLY A 195 2.07 -15.59 17.24
N SER A 196 1.23 -15.94 16.26
CA SER A 196 0.54 -14.96 15.42
C SER A 196 -0.41 -14.07 16.21
N PHE A 197 -1.02 -14.58 17.28
CA PHE A 197 -1.84 -13.77 18.20
C PHE A 197 -1.06 -12.65 18.92
N TRP A 198 0.26 -12.77 19.01
CA TRP A 198 1.12 -11.72 19.58
C TRP A 198 1.56 -10.69 18.56
N LEU A 199 1.54 -11.02 17.26
CA LEU A 199 2.01 -10.13 16.20
C LEU A 199 1.16 -8.86 16.10
N GLY A 200 -0.16 -8.94 16.34
CA GLY A 200 -1.04 -7.77 16.33
C GLY A 200 -0.79 -6.75 17.43
N LYS A 201 0.06 -7.08 18.43
CA LYS A 201 0.50 -6.16 19.48
C LYS A 201 1.80 -5.44 19.13
N LEU A 202 2.50 -5.88 18.08
CA LEU A 202 3.72 -5.22 17.64
C LEU A 202 3.33 -4.00 16.83
N GLU A 203 3.85 -2.84 17.25
CA GLU A 203 3.69 -1.61 16.48
C GLU A 203 4.73 -1.59 15.37
N LEU A 204 4.26 -1.28 14.14
CA LEU A 204 5.15 -1.02 13.03
C LEU A 204 5.95 0.25 13.31
N ARG A 205 7.27 0.16 13.23
CA ARG A 205 8.14 1.33 13.35
C ARG A 205 8.01 2.13 12.06
N ILE A 206 7.48 3.34 12.16
CA ILE A 206 7.39 4.29 11.05
C ILE A 206 8.58 5.23 11.16
N SER A 207 9.19 5.59 10.02
CA SER A 207 10.28 6.57 10.02
C SER A 207 9.86 7.89 10.66
N ASP A 208 10.72 8.42 11.52
CA ASP A 208 10.49 9.69 12.23
C ASP A 208 10.34 10.91 11.31
N TYR A 209 10.83 10.79 10.07
CA TYR A 209 10.74 11.83 9.05
C TYR A 209 9.44 11.82 8.25
N LYS A 210 8.56 10.83 8.50
CA LYS A 210 7.22 10.82 7.92
C LYS A 210 6.31 11.83 8.60
N ASN A 211 5.34 12.31 7.84
CA ASN A 211 4.40 13.32 8.31
C ASN A 211 3.56 12.86 9.52
N LEU A 212 3.18 11.59 9.65
CA LEU A 212 2.39 11.13 10.79
C LEU A 212 3.16 11.21 12.13
N PRO A 213 4.35 10.58 12.32
CA PRO A 213 5.14 10.78 13.53
C PRO A 213 5.48 12.25 13.78
N HIS A 214 5.79 13.02 12.74
CA HIS A 214 6.06 14.45 12.85
C HIS A 214 4.84 15.22 13.38
N ALA A 215 3.64 14.93 12.87
CA ALA A 215 2.40 15.58 13.30
C ALA A 215 2.06 15.25 14.75
N LEU A 216 2.20 13.99 15.15
CA LEU A 216 1.90 13.53 16.51
C LEU A 216 2.85 14.12 17.57
N ARG A 217 4.05 14.56 17.19
CA ARG A 217 4.97 15.29 18.08
C ARG A 217 4.50 16.72 18.38
N TYR A 218 3.63 17.30 17.56
CA TYR A 218 3.14 18.66 17.75
C TYR A 218 2.12 18.71 18.91
N PRO A 219 2.24 19.67 19.87
CA PRO A 219 1.35 19.73 21.02
C PRO A 219 -0.13 19.81 20.65
N GLY A 220 -0.96 19.00 21.31
CA GLY A 220 -2.39 18.94 21.04
C GLY A 220 -2.78 17.99 19.90
N SER A 221 -1.82 17.33 19.26
CA SER A 221 -2.12 16.35 18.20
C SER A 221 -2.47 14.97 18.78
N LYS A 222 -3.48 14.31 18.18
CA LYS A 222 -3.96 12.98 18.57
C LYS A 222 -4.33 12.16 17.34
N LEU A 223 -3.93 10.89 17.33
CA LEU A 223 -4.43 9.92 16.37
C LEU A 223 -5.85 9.51 16.80
N LEU A 224 -6.82 9.72 15.91
CA LEU A 224 -8.23 9.40 16.17
C LEU A 224 -8.56 7.98 15.72
N GLU A 225 -8.14 7.63 14.50
CA GLU A 225 -8.50 6.38 13.85
C GLU A 225 -7.44 5.97 12.82
N THR A 226 -7.20 4.67 12.69
CA THR A 226 -6.42 4.09 11.60
C THR A 226 -7.27 3.06 10.87
N GLN A 227 -7.51 3.30 9.59
CA GLN A 227 -8.21 2.39 8.69
C GLN A 227 -7.20 1.75 7.72
N ARG A 228 -7.47 0.51 7.31
CA ARG A 228 -6.53 -0.30 6.52
C ARG A 228 -7.26 -0.98 5.39
N ASP A 229 -6.66 -0.92 4.21
CA ASP A 229 -7.01 -1.71 3.05
C ASP A 229 -5.73 -2.32 2.46
N ALA A 230 -5.88 -3.23 1.49
CA ALA A 230 -4.76 -3.83 0.78
C ALA A 230 -3.89 -2.79 0.07
N SER A 231 -4.48 -1.70 -0.42
CA SER A 231 -3.82 -0.65 -1.20
C SER A 231 -3.25 0.48 -0.35
N VAL A 232 -3.91 0.85 0.76
CA VAL A 232 -3.58 2.06 1.52
C VAL A 232 -3.88 1.89 3.01
N ARG A 233 -3.06 2.52 3.85
CA ARG A 233 -3.38 2.80 5.25
C ARG A 233 -3.80 4.27 5.37
N ILE A 234 -4.93 4.53 6.02
CA ILE A 234 -5.44 5.87 6.25
C ILE A 234 -5.41 6.15 7.75
N ASP A 235 -4.71 7.21 8.15
CA ASP A 235 -4.69 7.67 9.53
C ASP A 235 -5.40 9.03 9.64
N TRP A 236 -6.40 9.11 10.50
CA TRP A 236 -7.14 10.33 10.84
C TRP A 236 -6.62 10.89 12.14
N LEU A 237 -6.30 12.19 12.15
CA LEU A 237 -5.72 12.84 13.31
C LEU A 237 -6.37 14.19 13.59
N GLU A 238 -6.52 14.50 14.86
CA GLU A 238 -6.78 15.85 15.33
C GLU A 238 -5.41 16.53 15.49
N THR A 239 -5.12 17.59 14.74
CA THR A 239 -3.86 18.31 14.88
C THR A 239 -3.99 19.77 14.48
N PRO A 240 -3.35 20.71 15.20
CA PRO A 240 -3.28 22.11 14.77
C PRO A 240 -2.53 22.32 13.45
N LEU A 241 -1.78 21.30 12.97
CA LEU A 241 -1.06 21.32 11.70
C LEU A 241 -1.94 21.04 10.48
N ALA A 242 -3.15 20.52 10.67
CA ALA A 242 -4.12 20.30 9.60
C ALA A 242 -4.69 21.65 9.16
N ARG A 243 -3.94 22.35 8.29
CA ARG A 243 -4.26 23.68 7.76
C ARG A 243 -4.09 23.68 6.25
N PHE A 244 -4.82 22.78 5.60
CA PHE A 244 -4.77 22.61 4.18
C PHE A 244 -5.53 23.74 3.46
N ALA A 245 -4.75 24.61 2.83
CA ALA A 245 -5.20 25.72 2.01
C ALA A 245 -4.05 26.09 1.04
N PRO A 246 -3.72 25.19 0.09
CA PRO A 246 -2.54 25.35 -0.74
C PRO A 246 -2.62 26.62 -1.59
N GLY A 247 -1.60 27.46 -1.49
CA GLY A 247 -1.52 28.72 -2.25
C GLY A 247 -2.49 29.80 -1.78
N LEU A 248 -3.05 29.70 -0.57
CA LEU A 248 -3.90 30.73 0.03
C LEU A 248 -3.22 32.11 -0.05
N SER A 249 -3.95 33.09 -0.59
CA SER A 249 -3.44 34.46 -0.74
C SER A 249 -2.97 35.05 0.59
N LEU A 250 -1.83 35.74 0.57
CA LEU A 250 -1.29 36.49 1.70
C LEU A 250 -2.20 37.66 2.14
N GLU A 251 -3.14 38.07 1.29
CA GLU A 251 -4.13 39.10 1.63
C GLU A 251 -5.23 38.58 2.55
N PHE A 252 -5.42 37.25 2.62
CA PHE A 252 -6.42 36.64 3.47
C PHE A 252 -6.02 36.76 4.95
N ARG A 253 -6.89 37.39 5.75
CA ARG A 253 -6.68 37.62 7.20
C ARG A 253 -7.69 36.89 8.09
N GLY A 254 -8.55 36.06 7.50
CA GLY A 254 -9.51 35.26 8.26
C GLY A 254 -8.88 34.01 8.86
N SER A 255 -9.69 33.22 9.54
CA SER A 255 -9.35 31.86 9.97
C SER A 255 -9.80 30.84 8.94
N LEU A 256 -9.06 29.73 8.86
CA LEU A 256 -9.56 28.52 8.20
C LEU A 256 -10.60 27.85 9.10
N PRO A 257 -11.56 27.11 8.52
CA PRO A 257 -12.40 26.21 9.33
C PRO A 257 -11.53 25.15 10.02
N ASP A 258 -12.06 24.55 11.07
CA ASP A 258 -11.39 23.42 11.71
C ASP A 258 -11.29 22.26 10.72
N GLN A 259 -10.10 21.66 10.61
CA GLN A 259 -9.84 20.56 9.69
C GLN A 259 -9.30 19.36 10.46
N LEU A 260 -9.74 18.17 10.06
CA LEU A 260 -9.11 16.93 10.49
C LEU A 260 -7.87 16.68 9.65
N GLY A 261 -6.78 16.25 10.27
CA GLY A 261 -5.61 15.79 9.53
C GLY A 261 -5.84 14.39 8.97
N LEU A 262 -5.30 14.16 7.78
CA LEU A 262 -5.35 12.90 7.07
C LEU A 262 -3.94 12.58 6.56
N THR A 263 -3.44 11.38 6.84
CA THR A 263 -2.22 10.86 6.19
C THR A 263 -2.50 9.53 5.51
N LEU A 264 -1.85 9.32 4.36
CA LEU A 264 -1.88 8.08 3.61
C LEU A 264 -0.54 7.37 3.76
N ASP A 265 -0.55 6.10 4.14
CA ASP A 265 0.64 5.31 4.47
C ASP A 265 1.57 6.06 5.45
N ALA A 266 0.97 6.70 6.46
CA ALA A 266 1.66 7.53 7.45
C ALA A 266 2.40 8.77 6.88
N ASP A 267 2.19 9.12 5.60
CA ASP A 267 2.80 10.29 4.96
C ASP A 267 1.75 11.20 4.29
N GLY A 268 2.22 12.30 3.68
CA GLY A 268 1.38 13.28 2.98
C GLY A 268 0.27 13.87 3.86
N LEU A 269 0.63 14.60 4.93
CA LEU A 269 -0.36 15.23 5.79
C LEU A 269 -1.18 16.27 5.00
N THR A 270 -2.46 15.99 4.85
CA THR A 270 -3.46 16.93 4.34
C THR A 270 -4.51 17.23 5.41
N GLY A 271 -5.37 18.21 5.12
CA GLY A 271 -6.44 18.68 5.98
C GLY A 271 -7.79 18.51 5.31
N VAL A 272 -8.74 17.94 6.05
CA VAL A 272 -10.09 17.64 5.59
C VAL A 272 -11.04 18.54 6.37
N ALA A 273 -11.57 19.57 5.71
CA ALA A 273 -12.63 20.38 6.28
C ALA A 273 -13.95 19.60 6.26
N PRO A 274 -14.77 19.65 7.33
CA PRO A 274 -16.08 19.04 7.32
C PRO A 274 -16.91 19.55 6.14
N LEU A 275 -17.66 18.69 5.46
CA LEU A 275 -18.49 19.08 4.32
C LEU A 275 -19.83 19.63 4.79
N VAL A 276 -19.77 20.76 5.51
CA VAL A 276 -20.91 21.46 6.13
C VAL A 276 -20.92 22.93 5.71
N PRO A 277 -22.08 23.63 5.80
CA PRO A 277 -22.18 25.05 5.50
C PRO A 277 -21.17 25.93 6.25
N ASP A 278 -20.86 25.61 7.50
CA ASP A 278 -19.91 26.38 8.33
C ASP A 278 -18.45 26.31 7.83
N SER A 279 -18.12 25.30 7.01
CA SER A 279 -16.79 25.17 6.39
C SER A 279 -16.65 25.97 5.10
N LEU A 280 -17.74 26.56 4.60
CA LEU A 280 -17.71 27.51 3.51
C LEU A 280 -17.18 28.86 4.00
N GLY A 281 -16.61 29.66 3.10
CA GLY A 281 -16.16 30.98 3.48
C GLY A 281 -15.22 31.64 2.50
N SER A 282 -14.85 32.87 2.84
CA SER A 282 -14.02 33.72 1.99
C SER A 282 -12.63 33.16 1.70
N TYR A 283 -12.08 32.27 2.53
CA TYR A 283 -10.79 31.64 2.27
C TYR A 283 -10.77 30.86 0.95
N LEU A 284 -11.87 30.17 0.60
CA LEU A 284 -12.00 29.45 -0.67
C LEU A 284 -11.82 30.38 -1.87
N ARG A 285 -12.31 31.63 -1.74
CA ARG A 285 -12.19 32.67 -2.77
C ARG A 285 -10.79 33.26 -2.91
N HIS A 286 -9.92 32.99 -1.94
CA HIS A 286 -8.53 33.42 -1.91
C HIS A 286 -7.56 32.29 -2.26
N LEU A 287 -8.07 31.11 -2.63
CA LEU A 287 -7.26 30.03 -3.16
C LEU A 287 -7.02 30.24 -4.66
N PRO A 288 -5.89 29.75 -5.21
CA PRO A 288 -5.59 29.88 -6.64
C PRO A 288 -6.67 29.23 -7.53
N GLU A 289 -7.24 28.11 -7.07
CA GLU A 289 -8.30 27.37 -7.76
C GLU A 289 -9.57 28.21 -8.00
N TRP A 290 -9.79 29.26 -7.20
CA TRP A 290 -10.95 30.14 -7.37
C TRP A 290 -10.98 30.86 -8.72
N VAL A 291 -9.84 30.94 -9.42
CA VAL A 291 -9.76 31.48 -10.79
C VAL A 291 -10.74 30.81 -11.74
N LEU A 292 -11.09 29.55 -11.48
CA LEU A 292 -12.01 28.74 -12.28
C LEU A 292 -13.47 29.18 -12.16
N TYR A 293 -13.80 29.91 -11.08
CA TYR A 293 -15.14 30.42 -10.78
C TYR A 293 -15.23 31.95 -10.83
N PHE A 294 -14.08 32.63 -10.89
CA PHE A 294 -14.01 34.09 -10.79
C PHE A 294 -14.73 34.79 -11.95
N LYS A 295 -15.78 35.56 -11.62
CA LYS A 295 -16.60 36.35 -12.57
C LYS A 295 -17.24 35.51 -13.69
N GLN A 296 -17.51 34.24 -13.42
CA GLN A 296 -18.24 33.36 -14.34
C GLN A 296 -19.61 33.01 -13.75
N SER A 297 -20.55 32.61 -14.60
CA SER A 297 -21.78 31.98 -14.12
C SER A 297 -21.45 30.68 -13.39
N PRO A 298 -22.19 30.32 -12.33
CA PRO A 298 -21.97 29.05 -11.64
C PRO A 298 -22.10 27.88 -12.63
N PRO A 299 -21.11 26.98 -12.70
CA PRO A 299 -21.26 25.76 -13.50
C PRO A 299 -22.39 24.90 -12.94
N GLU A 300 -23.09 24.15 -13.79
CA GLU A 300 -24.13 23.22 -13.34
C GLU A 300 -23.51 21.92 -12.84
N ASN A 301 -22.54 21.37 -13.57
CA ASN A 301 -21.93 20.07 -13.28
C ASN A 301 -20.40 20.18 -13.17
N VAL A 302 -19.84 19.82 -12.02
CA VAL A 302 -18.39 19.84 -11.77
C VAL A 302 -17.91 18.43 -11.40
N LEU A 303 -16.85 17.96 -12.05
CA LEU A 303 -16.14 16.73 -11.72
C LEU A 303 -14.81 17.06 -11.04
N ILE A 304 -14.52 16.42 -9.91
CA ILE A 304 -13.28 16.55 -9.16
C ILE A 304 -12.64 15.17 -9.03
N LEU A 305 -11.46 14.99 -9.61
CA LEU A 305 -10.69 13.76 -9.66
C LEU A 305 -9.61 13.73 -8.57
N ASN A 306 -9.27 12.53 -8.10
CA ASN A 306 -8.23 12.23 -7.13
C ASN A 306 -8.33 13.03 -5.81
N THR A 307 -9.54 13.16 -5.28
CA THR A 307 -9.80 13.92 -4.05
C THR A 307 -9.34 13.18 -2.79
N LEU A 308 -8.74 13.91 -1.85
CA LEU A 308 -8.35 13.43 -0.51
C LEU A 308 -9.15 14.09 0.62
N GLY A 309 -9.27 15.41 0.62
CA GLY A 309 -9.90 16.22 1.67
C GLY A 309 -11.13 17.01 1.24
N GLY A 310 -11.41 17.10 -0.06
CA GLY A 310 -12.67 17.64 -0.57
C GLY A 310 -12.75 19.16 -0.58
N GLN A 311 -11.63 19.87 -0.42
CA GLN A 311 -11.61 21.34 -0.45
C GLN A 311 -12.11 21.90 -1.79
N GLN A 312 -11.77 21.25 -2.91
CA GLN A 312 -12.27 21.59 -4.24
C GLN A 312 -13.80 21.49 -4.32
N ALA A 313 -14.39 20.51 -3.62
CA ALA A 313 -15.84 20.33 -3.60
C ALA A 313 -16.52 21.47 -2.82
N LEU A 314 -15.92 21.90 -1.70
CA LEU A 314 -16.36 23.10 -0.98
C LEU A 314 -16.26 24.36 -1.86
N ALA A 315 -15.19 24.52 -2.63
CA ALA A 315 -15.05 25.65 -3.56
C ALA A 315 -16.13 25.64 -4.65
N ALA A 316 -16.44 24.47 -5.21
CA ALA A 316 -17.52 24.33 -6.20
C ALA A 316 -18.89 24.66 -5.60
N VAL A 317 -19.18 24.23 -4.37
CA VAL A 317 -20.41 24.57 -3.66
C VAL A 317 -20.48 26.07 -3.34
N GLU A 318 -19.38 26.67 -2.87
CA GLU A 318 -19.28 28.12 -2.61
C GLU A 318 -19.48 28.96 -3.89
N ALA A 319 -19.08 28.43 -5.04
CA ALA A 319 -19.33 29.04 -6.35
C ALA A 319 -20.79 28.96 -6.81
N GLY A 320 -21.62 28.14 -6.16
CA GLY A 320 -23.04 27.95 -6.49
C GLY A 320 -23.33 26.82 -7.46
N THR A 321 -22.46 25.80 -7.53
CA THR A 321 -22.61 24.65 -8.44
C THR A 321 -23.82 23.77 -8.05
N SER A 322 -24.59 23.32 -9.05
CA SER A 322 -25.79 22.49 -8.84
C SER A 322 -25.49 21.02 -8.55
N SER A 323 -24.43 20.46 -9.13
CA SER A 323 -24.03 19.06 -9.02
C SER A 323 -22.50 18.93 -9.00
N VAL A 324 -21.97 18.23 -8.01
CA VAL A 324 -20.53 18.01 -7.84
C VAL A 324 -20.27 16.51 -7.72
N LEU A 325 -19.59 15.93 -8.72
CA LEU A 325 -19.11 14.55 -8.65
C LEU A 325 -17.68 14.53 -8.15
N VAL A 326 -17.45 13.89 -7.01
CA VAL A 326 -16.14 13.74 -6.39
C VAL A 326 -15.66 12.31 -6.55
N GLN A 327 -14.52 12.15 -7.22
CA GLN A 327 -13.85 10.87 -7.37
C GLN A 327 -12.63 10.80 -6.46
N THR A 328 -12.49 9.65 -5.81
CA THR A 328 -11.30 9.28 -5.03
C THR A 328 -10.90 7.84 -5.40
N PRO A 329 -9.60 7.52 -5.45
CA PRO A 329 -9.16 6.14 -5.70
C PRO A 329 -9.34 5.23 -4.47
N PHE A 330 -9.70 5.77 -3.30
CA PHE A 330 -9.72 5.05 -2.03
C PHE A 330 -11.16 4.80 -1.54
N PRO A 331 -11.64 3.53 -1.55
CA PRO A 331 -12.99 3.19 -1.06
C PRO A 331 -13.25 3.61 0.39
N LEU A 332 -12.29 3.37 1.28
CA LEU A 332 -12.39 3.77 2.71
C LEU A 332 -12.56 5.28 2.89
N LEU A 333 -11.85 6.07 2.08
CA LEU A 333 -11.97 7.52 2.14
C LEU A 333 -13.34 8.00 1.64
N LYS A 334 -13.85 7.38 0.57
CA LYS A 334 -15.18 7.68 0.03
C LYS A 334 -16.27 7.45 1.07
N GLU A 335 -16.21 6.35 1.81
CA GLU A 335 -17.17 6.07 2.90
C GLU A 335 -17.13 7.19 3.96
N LYS A 336 -15.94 7.54 4.44
CA LYS A 336 -15.77 8.57 5.48
C LYS A 336 -16.18 9.97 5.02
N LEU A 337 -15.87 10.35 3.78
CA LEU A 337 -16.28 11.64 3.22
C LEU A 337 -17.79 11.71 3.00
N ALA A 338 -18.40 10.62 2.53
CA ALA A 338 -19.84 10.55 2.31
C ALA A 338 -20.64 10.60 3.63
N GLU A 339 -20.15 9.95 4.70
CA GLU A 339 -20.77 10.00 6.03
C GLU A 339 -20.81 11.43 6.62
N ASN A 340 -19.79 12.24 6.33
CA ASN A 340 -19.64 13.59 6.86
C ASN A 340 -20.13 14.67 5.88
N ASN A 341 -20.87 14.30 4.83
CA ASN A 341 -21.36 15.23 3.81
C ASN A 341 -22.78 15.70 4.09
N TYR A 342 -22.94 17.02 4.27
CA TYR A 342 -24.24 17.68 4.46
C TYR A 342 -24.74 18.39 3.19
N PHE A 343 -23.98 18.32 2.10
CA PHE A 343 -24.36 18.88 0.81
C PHE A 343 -24.97 17.81 -0.11
N PRO A 344 -26.30 17.84 -0.35
CA PRO A 344 -26.96 16.82 -1.17
C PRO A 344 -26.50 16.83 -2.63
N GLN A 345 -25.92 17.93 -3.10
CA GLN A 345 -25.37 18.06 -4.45
C GLN A 345 -23.99 17.40 -4.65
N ILE A 346 -23.33 16.92 -3.58
CA ILE A 346 -22.03 16.25 -3.68
C ILE A 346 -22.24 14.73 -3.72
N GLU A 347 -21.87 14.09 -4.83
CA GLU A 347 -21.82 12.63 -4.98
C GLU A 347 -20.38 12.14 -4.90
N PHE A 348 -20.13 11.04 -4.20
CA PHE A 348 -18.80 10.42 -4.12
C PHE A 348 -18.73 9.09 -4.87
N ARG A 349 -17.66 8.90 -5.64
CA ARG A 349 -17.32 7.62 -6.28
C ARG A 349 -15.91 7.17 -5.95
N ALA A 350 -15.81 5.90 -5.54
CA ALA A 350 -14.55 5.21 -5.31
C ALA A 350 -14.22 4.31 -6.50
N ILE A 351 -13.51 4.87 -7.47
CA ILE A 351 -13.09 4.18 -8.68
C ILE A 351 -11.81 4.86 -9.19
N GLU A 352 -10.98 4.14 -9.94
CA GLU A 352 -9.85 4.75 -10.63
C GLU A 352 -10.31 5.88 -11.55
N ALA A 353 -9.60 7.01 -11.55
CA ALA A 353 -10.00 8.21 -12.29
C ALA A 353 -10.19 7.93 -13.79
N ARG A 354 -9.25 7.19 -14.40
CA ARG A 354 -9.39 6.76 -15.79
C ARG A 354 -10.53 5.80 -16.03
N ALA A 355 -10.83 4.92 -15.08
CA ALA A 355 -11.96 4.01 -15.23
C ALA A 355 -13.28 4.78 -15.18
N LEU A 356 -13.39 5.83 -14.35
CA LEU A 356 -14.54 6.74 -14.35
C LEU A 356 -14.70 7.46 -15.70
N LEU A 357 -13.62 8.03 -16.23
CA LEU A 357 -13.65 8.73 -17.53
C LEU A 357 -13.94 7.75 -18.69
N ALA A 358 -13.48 6.50 -18.57
CA ALA A 358 -13.72 5.44 -19.53
C ALA A 358 -15.02 4.65 -19.28
N GLU A 359 -15.88 5.05 -18.33
CA GLU A 359 -17.23 4.47 -18.16
C GLU A 359 -18.10 4.84 -19.38
N ALA A 360 -17.81 4.22 -20.52
CA ALA A 360 -18.69 4.20 -21.66
C ALA A 360 -19.88 3.29 -21.32
N CYS A 361 -21.09 3.80 -21.49
CA CYS A 361 -22.29 2.98 -21.34
C CYS A 361 -22.30 1.87 -22.41
N PRO A 362 -22.56 0.60 -22.04
CA PRO A 362 -22.86 -0.43 -23.03
C PRO A 362 -24.16 -0.07 -23.76
N GLU A 363 -24.15 -0.11 -25.10
CA GLU A 363 -25.35 0.09 -25.89
C GLU A 363 -26.43 -0.98 -25.59
N PRO A 364 -27.73 -0.62 -25.61
CA PRO A 364 -28.29 0.69 -25.94
C PRO A 364 -28.25 1.65 -24.73
N CYS A 365 -27.64 2.81 -24.95
CA CYS A 365 -27.33 3.81 -23.94
C CYS A 365 -28.61 4.53 -23.44
N GLN A 366 -29.05 4.23 -22.22
CA GLN A 366 -30.16 4.92 -21.56
C GLN A 366 -29.70 6.00 -20.57
N LYS A 367 -28.39 6.14 -20.31
CA LYS A 367 -27.83 7.23 -19.50
C LYS A 367 -27.19 8.25 -20.44
N ALA A 368 -27.64 9.50 -20.39
CA ALA A 368 -26.94 10.59 -21.05
C ALA A 368 -25.48 10.61 -20.54
N GLU A 369 -24.51 10.78 -21.46
CA GLU A 369 -23.13 11.06 -21.06
C GLU A 369 -23.15 12.26 -20.10
N PRO A 370 -22.56 12.15 -18.90
CA PRO A 370 -22.53 13.27 -17.97
C PRO A 370 -21.62 14.35 -18.55
N ASN A 371 -22.23 15.40 -19.12
CA ASN A 371 -21.50 16.59 -19.52
C ASN A 371 -21.10 17.37 -18.27
N PHE A 372 -19.79 17.49 -18.03
CA PHE A 372 -19.24 18.34 -16.97
C PHE A 372 -18.82 19.68 -17.55
N ASP A 373 -19.26 20.78 -16.92
CA ASP A 373 -18.83 22.12 -17.30
C ASP A 373 -17.37 22.35 -16.91
N ARG A 374 -16.93 21.73 -15.80
CA ARG A 374 -15.55 21.81 -15.31
C ARG A 374 -15.11 20.43 -14.82
N ILE A 375 -13.89 20.06 -15.18
CA ILE A 375 -13.19 18.88 -14.67
C ILE A 375 -11.92 19.37 -13.99
N LEU A 376 -11.71 18.92 -12.76
CA LEU A 376 -10.62 19.33 -11.90
C LEU A 376 -9.87 18.11 -11.42
N VAL A 377 -8.55 18.21 -11.31
CA VAL A 377 -7.72 17.24 -10.60
C VAL A 377 -7.30 17.89 -9.29
N ALA A 378 -7.60 17.26 -8.17
CA ALA A 378 -7.36 17.86 -6.86
C ALA A 378 -5.87 18.15 -6.64
N ILE A 379 -5.56 19.33 -6.09
CA ILE A 379 -4.18 19.72 -5.74
C ILE A 379 -3.62 18.82 -4.63
N GLU A 380 -4.49 18.31 -3.77
CA GLU A 380 -4.16 17.40 -2.65
C GLU A 380 -3.37 16.16 -3.10
N SER A 381 -3.66 15.64 -4.30
CA SER A 381 -3.05 14.43 -4.85
C SER A 381 -2.02 14.70 -5.94
N SER A 382 -1.98 15.93 -6.46
CA SER A 382 -1.13 16.33 -7.60
C SER A 382 0.01 17.29 -7.23
N ALA A 383 0.03 17.82 -6.00
CA ALA A 383 1.16 18.62 -5.53
C ALA A 383 2.44 17.76 -5.51
N PRO A 384 3.52 18.17 -6.22
CA PRO A 384 4.77 17.43 -6.18
C PRO A 384 5.28 17.43 -4.75
N VAL A 385 5.24 16.26 -4.11
CA VAL A 385 5.96 16.07 -2.86
C VAL A 385 7.44 16.21 -3.23
N GLY A 386 8.18 17.03 -2.50
CA GLY A 386 9.62 17.22 -2.70
C GLY A 386 10.38 15.95 -2.36
N SER A 387 10.23 14.89 -3.16
CA SER A 387 11.03 13.68 -3.11
C SER A 387 12.32 13.94 -3.88
N THR A 388 13.44 13.51 -3.30
CA THR A 388 14.86 13.61 -3.71
C THR A 388 15.20 13.26 -5.19
N GLY A 389 14.52 13.87 -6.17
CA GLY A 389 14.68 13.62 -7.61
C GLY A 389 14.00 12.36 -8.14
N MET A 390 13.22 11.63 -7.34
CA MET A 390 12.61 10.35 -7.73
C MET A 390 11.11 10.45 -8.10
N ASP A 391 10.41 11.52 -7.71
CA ASP A 391 9.02 11.76 -8.10
C ASP A 391 8.78 12.02 -9.61
N PRO A 392 9.72 12.59 -10.40
CA PRO A 392 9.57 12.73 -11.86
C PRO A 392 9.41 11.40 -12.61
N LEU A 393 9.65 10.26 -11.95
CA LEU A 393 9.49 8.93 -12.54
C LEU A 393 8.06 8.39 -12.47
N LYS A 394 7.14 9.06 -11.74
CA LYS A 394 5.73 8.70 -11.75
C LYS A 394 5.02 9.38 -12.91
N THR A 395 4.65 8.59 -13.91
CA THR A 395 3.72 9.03 -14.96
C THR A 395 2.31 9.17 -14.36
N ASP A 396 1.83 10.39 -14.20
CA ASP A 396 0.41 10.65 -13.97
C ASP A 396 -0.35 10.43 -15.27
N GLN A 397 -1.20 9.41 -15.29
CA GLN A 397 -1.97 9.03 -16.48
C GLN A 397 -3.04 10.06 -16.87
N LEU A 398 -3.45 10.95 -15.95
CA LEU A 398 -4.34 12.07 -16.27
C LEU A 398 -3.57 13.21 -16.98
N MET A 399 -2.27 13.33 -16.74
CA MET A 399 -1.40 14.36 -17.34
C MET A 399 -0.77 13.92 -18.67
N THR A 400 -1.33 12.88 -19.31
CA THR A 400 -0.92 12.41 -20.65
C THR A 400 -1.84 12.98 -21.73
N LEU A 401 -1.42 12.96 -23.00
CA LEU A 401 -2.28 13.38 -24.11
C LEU A 401 -3.57 12.57 -24.16
N GLU A 402 -3.47 11.26 -23.95
CA GLU A 402 -4.62 10.35 -23.91
C GLU A 402 -5.52 10.65 -22.70
N GLY A 403 -4.95 11.04 -21.56
CA GLY A 403 -5.71 11.41 -20.36
C GLY A 403 -6.49 12.72 -20.51
N MET A 404 -5.96 13.67 -21.29
CA MET A 404 -6.62 14.95 -21.57
C MET A 404 -7.64 14.85 -22.72
N GLN A 405 -7.58 13.79 -23.53
CA GLN A 405 -8.51 13.54 -24.63
C GLN A 405 -9.72 12.68 -24.23
N ALA A 406 -9.56 11.85 -23.19
CA ALA A 406 -10.62 11.07 -22.56
C ALA A 406 -11.54 11.99 -21.76
#